data_AF-A0A4P8SSK5-F1
#
_entry.id   AF-A0A4P8SSK5-F1
#
_cell.length_a   1.000
_cell.length_b   1.000
_cell.length_c   1.000
_cell.angle_alpha   90.00
_cell.angle_beta   90.00
_cell.angle_gamma   90.00
#
_symmetry.space_group_name_H-M   'P 1'
#
loop_
_entity.id
_entity.type
_entity.pdbx_description
1 polymer ?
#
loop_
_entity_poly.entity_id
_entity_poly.type
_entity_poly.pdbx_seq_one_letter_code
_entity_poly.pdbx_strand_id
1 'polypeptide(L)'
;MTNQGPATDGPAEDGARPEDDLDRAFGPETASVATPSIGQRVRRGTVITLAFVAVGVVIALVLSVIVGSVQTGVGGVFPRPQAALDRFRSAAGAVPGVSAVRDEQTTRDSLAAYRVSAVVDAAPGLSAGQQVDLVRALSAAAADADGNGVVVSAEVHLDTLTVGVTTDAEVTRQRLEVARTVAAIGGVVGVRCDWGSETPKDAADAQRVELVTGGTGEALAAIMDVAQRETQAVFPGADVSSRQST
;
A
#
# COMPACT_ATOMS: atom_id res chain seq x y z
N MET A 1 -75.10 1.35 29.42
CA MET A 1 -75.18 1.21 30.89
C MET A 1 -74.62 -0.16 31.28
N THR A 2 -74.36 -0.39 32.57
CA THR A 2 -73.49 -1.46 33.08
C THR A 2 -74.22 -2.77 33.44
N ASN A 3 -73.45 -3.86 33.55
CA ASN A 3 -73.30 -4.76 34.71
C ASN A 3 -72.61 -6.06 34.21
N GLN A 4 -71.39 -6.40 34.64
CA GLN A 4 -71.01 -7.10 35.90
C GLN A 4 -71.47 -8.58 36.00
N GLY A 5 -70.52 -9.48 36.32
CA GLY A 5 -70.78 -10.85 36.82
C GLY A 5 -70.93 -10.85 38.35
N PRO A 6 -70.43 -11.84 39.15
CA PRO A 6 -69.65 -13.06 38.79
C PRO A 6 -70.11 -14.37 39.50
N ALA A 7 -69.44 -15.50 39.22
CA ALA A 7 -69.14 -16.66 40.09
C ALA A 7 -68.25 -17.64 39.27
N THR A 8 -67.19 -18.35 39.70
CA THR A 8 -66.71 -18.96 40.98
C THR A 8 -67.44 -20.23 41.44
N ASP A 9 -66.84 -21.40 41.17
CA ASP A 9 -66.53 -22.44 42.18
C ASP A 9 -65.60 -23.55 41.61
N GLY A 10 -64.94 -24.30 42.50
CA GLY A 10 -64.13 -25.50 42.20
C GLY A 10 -64.74 -26.77 42.83
N PRO A 11 -63.98 -27.85 43.17
CA PRO A 11 -62.51 -27.99 43.20
C PRO A 11 -61.96 -29.27 42.50
N ALA A 12 -60.74 -29.67 42.91
CA ALA A 12 -59.87 -30.79 42.51
C ALA A 12 -60.49 -32.22 42.53
N GLU A 13 -59.84 -33.32 42.13
CA GLU A 13 -58.43 -33.66 41.75
C GLU A 13 -58.43 -34.43 40.39
N ASP A 14 -57.37 -34.98 39.76
CA ASP A 14 -55.92 -35.18 40.00
C ASP A 14 -55.18 -35.25 38.62
N GLY A 15 -53.84 -35.37 38.58
CA GLY A 15 -53.11 -35.88 37.40
C GLY A 15 -51.58 -35.69 37.44
N ALA A 16 -50.85 -36.77 37.71
CA ALA A 16 -49.38 -36.87 37.80
C ALA A 16 -48.52 -35.97 36.87
N ARG A 17 -47.48 -35.36 37.43
CA ARG A 17 -46.37 -34.73 36.68
C ARG A 17 -45.45 -35.82 36.10
N PRO A 18 -45.01 -35.73 34.82
CA PRO A 18 -43.90 -36.54 34.34
C PRO A 18 -42.56 -35.96 34.84
N GLU A 19 -41.84 -36.74 35.65
CA GLU A 19 -40.46 -36.47 36.05
C GLU A 19 -39.46 -37.01 35.00
N ASP A 20 -38.21 -36.55 35.03
CA ASP A 20 -37.16 -36.86 34.05
C ASP A 20 -36.88 -38.38 33.89
N ASP A 21 -37.41 -39.00 32.84
CA ASP A 21 -37.07 -40.39 32.42
C ASP A 21 -35.87 -40.43 31.44
N LEU A 22 -35.02 -39.40 31.46
CA LEU A 22 -33.81 -39.32 30.62
C LEU A 22 -32.68 -40.21 31.17
N ASP A 23 -32.57 -40.35 32.49
CA ASP A 23 -31.54 -41.17 33.17
C ASP A 23 -31.73 -42.69 32.98
N ARG A 24 -32.88 -43.13 32.44
CA ARG A 24 -33.15 -44.54 32.11
C ARG A 24 -32.64 -44.94 30.72
N ALA A 25 -32.46 -43.98 29.81
CA ALA A 25 -32.14 -44.25 28.40
C ALA A 25 -30.64 -44.50 28.13
N PHE A 26 -29.75 -44.00 29.00
CA PHE A 26 -28.30 -44.06 28.80
C PHE A 26 -27.60 -44.51 30.09
N GLY A 27 -26.92 -45.65 30.04
CA GLY A 27 -26.17 -46.20 31.17
C GLY A 27 -24.94 -45.36 31.57
N PRO A 28 -24.24 -45.73 32.67
CA PRO A 28 -23.22 -44.90 33.32
C PRO A 28 -21.90 -44.69 32.54
N GLU A 29 -21.86 -45.00 31.25
CA GLU A 29 -20.72 -44.77 30.35
C GLU A 29 -20.73 -43.34 29.77
N THR A 30 -20.99 -42.33 30.61
CA THR A 30 -20.96 -40.90 30.24
C THR A 30 -19.52 -40.36 30.19
N ALA A 31 -18.63 -41.11 29.53
CA ALA A 31 -17.20 -40.87 29.44
C ALA A 31 -16.84 -39.68 28.52
N SER A 32 -16.97 -38.46 29.06
CA SER A 32 -16.30 -37.24 28.60
C SER A 32 -16.40 -36.90 27.11
N VAL A 33 -17.54 -36.37 26.67
CA VAL A 33 -17.53 -35.43 25.53
C VAL A 33 -16.78 -34.18 26.00
N ALA A 34 -15.60 -33.92 25.45
CA ALA A 34 -14.78 -32.78 25.84
C ALA A 34 -15.46 -31.44 25.44
N THR A 35 -16.15 -30.82 26.40
CA THR A 35 -16.86 -29.55 26.18
C THR A 35 -15.87 -28.45 25.78
N PRO A 36 -15.95 -27.88 24.56
CA PRO A 36 -15.01 -26.87 24.12
C PRO A 36 -15.15 -25.62 25.00
N SER A 37 -14.07 -25.26 25.70
CA SER A 37 -14.12 -24.29 26.78
C SER A 37 -14.52 -22.89 26.29
N ILE A 38 -15.09 -22.08 27.20
CA ILE A 38 -15.62 -20.75 26.88
C ILE A 38 -14.58 -19.88 26.15
N GLY A 39 -13.30 -20.01 26.49
CA GLY A 39 -12.19 -19.32 25.82
C GLY A 39 -12.04 -19.64 24.32
N GLN A 40 -12.34 -20.87 23.88
CA GLN A 40 -12.32 -21.20 22.45
C GLN A 40 -13.48 -20.56 21.68
N ARG A 41 -14.67 -20.44 22.29
CA ARG A 41 -15.81 -19.76 21.69
C ARG A 41 -15.53 -18.26 21.53
N VAL A 42 -14.99 -17.61 22.56
CA VAL A 42 -14.57 -16.20 22.49
C VAL A 42 -13.52 -16.00 21.39
N ARG A 43 -12.46 -16.83 21.36
CA ARG A 43 -11.36 -16.67 20.39
C ARG A 43 -11.81 -16.86 18.92
N ARG A 44 -12.80 -17.72 18.64
CA ARG A 44 -13.43 -17.79 17.30
C ARG A 44 -14.38 -16.62 17.02
N GLY A 45 -15.16 -16.19 18.01
CA GLY A 45 -16.03 -15.03 17.88
C GLY A 45 -15.26 -13.77 17.48
N THR A 46 -14.21 -13.43 18.22
CA THR A 46 -13.36 -12.26 17.92
C THR A 46 -12.76 -12.31 16.52
N VAL A 47 -12.30 -13.47 16.04
CA VAL A 47 -11.74 -13.62 14.69
C VAL A 47 -12.81 -13.38 13.61
N ILE A 48 -14.04 -13.89 13.79
CA ILE A 48 -15.13 -13.67 12.83
C ILE A 48 -15.55 -12.19 12.82
N THR A 49 -15.72 -11.56 13.98
CA THR A 49 -16.09 -10.13 14.05
C THR A 49 -14.99 -9.25 13.47
N LEU A 50 -13.71 -9.54 13.76
CA LEU A 50 -12.58 -8.77 13.24
C LEU A 50 -12.41 -8.95 11.73
N ALA A 51 -12.68 -10.14 11.19
CA ALA A 51 -12.74 -10.36 9.75
C ALA A 51 -13.89 -9.57 9.09
N PHE A 52 -15.08 -9.54 9.69
CA PHE A 52 -16.19 -8.72 9.20
C PHE A 52 -15.91 -7.22 9.26
N VAL A 53 -15.24 -6.74 10.31
CA VAL A 53 -14.78 -5.34 10.41
C VAL A 53 -13.73 -5.04 9.34
N ALA A 54 -12.75 -5.91 9.12
CA ALA A 54 -11.75 -5.75 8.06
C ALA A 54 -12.39 -5.70 6.66
N VAL A 55 -13.32 -6.62 6.36
CA VAL A 55 -14.08 -6.62 5.10
C VAL A 55 -14.95 -5.36 4.97
N GLY A 56 -15.60 -4.91 6.04
CA GLY A 56 -16.37 -3.68 6.06
C GLY A 56 -15.53 -2.43 5.79
N VAL A 57 -14.32 -2.35 6.37
CA VAL A 57 -13.35 -1.27 6.12
C VAL A 57 -12.83 -1.32 4.67
N VAL A 58 -12.52 -2.52 4.14
CA VAL A 58 -12.10 -2.68 2.74
C VAL A 58 -13.21 -2.27 1.77
N ILE A 59 -14.47 -2.67 2.02
CA ILE A 59 -15.62 -2.26 1.21
C ILE A 59 -15.85 -0.75 1.31
N ALA A 60 -15.73 -0.15 2.50
CA ALA A 60 -15.83 1.29 2.69
C ALA A 60 -14.71 2.06 1.94
N LEU A 61 -13.48 1.55 1.94
CA LEU A 61 -12.36 2.10 1.16
C LEU A 61 -12.62 2.01 -0.35
N VAL A 62 -13.00 0.83 -0.86
CA VAL A 62 -13.32 0.62 -2.29
C VAL A 62 -14.48 1.51 -2.74
N LEU A 63 -15.53 1.65 -1.94
CA LEU A 63 -16.64 2.57 -2.22
C LEU A 63 -16.21 4.04 -2.14
N SER A 64 -15.27 4.40 -1.26
CA SER A 64 -14.71 5.76 -1.19
C SER A 64 -13.87 6.10 -2.42
N VAL A 65 -13.08 5.16 -2.95
CA VAL A 65 -12.35 5.31 -4.22
C VAL A 65 -13.34 5.49 -5.38
N ILE A 66 -14.44 4.73 -5.41
CA ILE A 66 -15.50 4.89 -6.42
C ILE A 66 -16.16 6.27 -6.31
N VAL A 67 -16.44 6.78 -5.10
CA VAL A 67 -17.03 8.13 -4.91
C VAL A 67 -16.03 9.25 -5.25
N GLY A 68 -14.75 9.09 -4.92
CA GLY A 68 -13.68 10.01 -5.34
C GLY A 68 -13.61 10.14 -6.87
N SER A 69 -13.79 9.01 -7.57
CA SER A 69 -13.87 8.93 -9.03
C SER A 69 -15.05 9.70 -9.66
N VAL A 70 -16.04 10.16 -8.87
CA VAL A 70 -17.17 10.97 -9.33
C VAL A 70 -16.96 12.47 -9.03
N GLN A 71 -16.11 12.83 -8.06
CA GLN A 71 -15.83 14.23 -7.70
C GLN A 71 -14.71 14.87 -8.53
N THR A 72 -13.98 14.11 -9.34
CA THR A 72 -12.87 14.59 -10.18
C THR A 72 -13.26 15.61 -11.25
N GLY A 73 -14.54 15.79 -11.58
CA GLY A 73 -14.96 16.93 -12.40
C GLY A 73 -16.46 17.17 -12.51
N VAL A 74 -16.86 18.45 -12.37
CA VAL A 74 -18.11 18.96 -12.94
C VAL A 74 -17.97 18.88 -14.47
N GLY A 75 -18.46 17.78 -15.07
CA GLY A 75 -18.41 17.55 -16.51
C GLY A 75 -17.27 16.67 -17.05
N GLY A 76 -16.48 16.01 -16.19
CA GLY A 76 -15.71 14.77 -16.51
C GLY A 76 -14.73 14.72 -17.71
N VAL A 77 -14.41 15.81 -18.41
CA VAL A 77 -13.68 15.77 -19.72
C VAL A 77 -12.34 16.53 -19.73
N PHE A 78 -12.02 17.33 -18.71
CA PHE A 78 -10.83 18.18 -18.71
C PHE A 78 -9.79 17.80 -17.63
N PRO A 79 -8.51 17.60 -17.99
CA PRO A 79 -7.44 17.34 -17.03
C PRO A 79 -7.27 18.49 -16.03
N ARG A 80 -6.90 18.14 -14.79
CA ARG A 80 -6.69 19.09 -13.69
C ARG A 80 -5.32 18.83 -13.02
N PRO A 81 -4.19 19.14 -13.67
CA PRO A 81 -2.86 18.79 -13.17
C PRO A 81 -2.59 19.34 -11.77
N GLN A 82 -2.91 20.61 -11.48
CA GLN A 82 -2.73 21.16 -10.13
C GLN A 82 -3.56 20.39 -9.09
N ALA A 83 -4.81 20.01 -9.40
CA ALA A 83 -5.63 19.23 -8.46
C ALA A 83 -5.22 17.74 -8.35
N ALA A 84 -4.36 17.23 -9.24
CA ALA A 84 -3.66 15.96 -9.06
C ALA A 84 -2.41 16.15 -8.19
N LEU A 85 -1.63 17.19 -8.46
CA LEU A 85 -0.48 17.60 -7.66
C LEU A 85 -0.85 17.85 -6.18
N ASP A 86 -1.88 18.65 -5.92
CA ASP A 86 -2.35 18.96 -4.57
C ASP A 86 -2.82 17.70 -3.82
N ARG A 87 -3.47 16.75 -4.54
CA ARG A 87 -3.85 15.43 -4.00
C ARG A 87 -2.63 14.59 -3.67
N PHE A 88 -1.68 14.46 -4.62
CA PHE A 88 -0.44 13.72 -4.42
C PHE A 88 0.36 14.28 -3.24
N ARG A 89 0.55 15.61 -3.18
CA ARG A 89 1.25 16.30 -2.11
C ARG A 89 0.64 16.03 -0.74
N SER A 90 -0.70 16.08 -0.65
CA SER A 90 -1.44 15.80 0.58
C SER A 90 -1.31 14.33 1.02
N ALA A 91 -1.43 13.39 0.07
CA ALA A 91 -1.29 11.97 0.34
C ALA A 91 0.16 11.57 0.71
N ALA A 92 1.14 11.96 -0.11
CA ALA A 92 2.57 11.73 0.12
C ALA A 92 3.06 12.38 1.42
N GLY A 93 2.64 13.62 1.71
CA GLY A 93 2.95 14.31 2.96
C GLY A 93 2.36 13.65 4.22
N ALA A 94 1.41 12.72 4.08
CA ALA A 94 0.86 11.92 5.16
C ALA A 94 1.52 10.52 5.28
N VAL A 95 2.42 10.14 4.38
CA VAL A 95 3.09 8.82 4.41
C VAL A 95 4.15 8.79 5.53
N PRO A 96 4.10 7.79 6.45
CA PRO A 96 5.12 7.64 7.48
C PRO A 96 6.53 7.49 6.89
N GLY A 97 7.44 8.37 7.31
CA GLY A 97 8.81 8.42 6.81
C GLY A 97 9.06 9.49 5.74
N VAL A 98 8.05 10.23 5.29
CA VAL A 98 8.26 11.48 4.53
C VAL A 98 8.60 12.63 5.49
N SER A 99 9.53 13.49 5.09
CA SER A 99 9.91 14.72 5.80
C SER A 99 9.47 15.99 5.07
N ALA A 100 9.46 15.97 3.74
CA ALA A 100 8.96 17.07 2.90
C ALA A 100 8.46 16.58 1.53
N VAL A 101 7.60 17.38 0.90
CA VAL A 101 7.25 17.28 -0.53
C VAL A 101 7.51 18.66 -1.16
N ARG A 102 8.35 18.68 -2.19
CA ARG A 102 9.00 19.88 -2.78
C ARG A 102 9.03 19.79 -4.31
N ASP A 103 9.50 20.89 -4.93
CA ASP A 103 9.91 20.99 -6.34
C ASP A 103 8.93 20.33 -7.33
N GLU A 104 7.78 20.98 -7.44
CA GLU A 104 6.61 20.49 -8.14
C GLU A 104 6.58 21.02 -9.59
N GLN A 105 6.62 20.13 -10.58
CA GLN A 105 6.60 20.49 -12.00
C GLN A 105 5.35 19.93 -12.69
N THR A 106 4.65 20.79 -13.43
CA THR A 106 3.58 20.39 -14.36
C THR A 106 4.05 20.59 -15.79
N THR A 107 4.13 19.50 -16.55
CA THR A 107 4.48 19.51 -17.99
C THR A 107 3.23 19.15 -18.81
N ARG A 108 3.05 19.79 -19.96
CA ARG A 108 1.93 19.49 -20.88
C ARG A 108 2.44 18.65 -22.04
N ASP A 109 2.05 17.38 -22.07
CA ASP A 109 2.47 16.40 -23.08
C ASP A 109 1.61 16.45 -24.35
N SER A 110 0.32 16.82 -24.24
CA SER A 110 -0.55 16.98 -25.40
C SER A 110 -1.70 17.96 -25.15
N LEU A 111 -2.65 18.05 -26.08
CA LEU A 111 -3.87 18.85 -25.91
C LEU A 111 -4.65 18.49 -24.63
N ALA A 112 -4.68 17.21 -24.25
CA ALA A 112 -5.40 16.70 -23.08
C ALA A 112 -4.57 15.70 -22.23
N ALA A 113 -3.25 15.73 -22.35
CA ALA A 113 -2.33 14.97 -21.50
C ALA A 113 -1.38 15.93 -20.76
N TYR A 114 -1.27 15.74 -19.46
CA TYR A 114 -0.36 16.45 -18.57
C TYR A 114 0.43 15.44 -17.75
N ARG A 115 1.62 15.84 -17.32
CA ARG A 115 2.47 15.13 -16.37
C ARG A 115 2.68 16.02 -15.16
N VAL A 116 2.63 15.42 -13.98
CA VAL A 116 2.96 16.04 -12.71
C VAL A 116 4.10 15.23 -12.09
N SER A 117 5.19 15.91 -11.76
CA SER A 117 6.29 15.37 -10.97
C SER A 117 6.54 16.21 -9.72
N ALA A 118 6.93 15.56 -8.63
CA ALA A 118 7.34 16.21 -7.38
C ALA A 118 8.51 15.48 -6.73
N VAL A 119 9.29 16.20 -5.92
CA VAL A 119 10.37 15.63 -5.09
C VAL A 119 9.81 15.31 -3.71
N VAL A 120 10.13 14.13 -3.19
CA VAL A 120 9.73 13.65 -1.86
C VAL A 120 10.97 13.34 -1.04
N ASP A 121 11.22 14.09 0.02
CA ASP A 121 12.39 13.89 0.86
C ASP A 121 12.04 12.99 2.04
N ALA A 122 12.61 11.79 2.12
CA ALA A 122 12.41 10.91 3.26
C ALA A 122 13.11 11.44 4.52
N ALA A 123 12.66 10.98 5.69
CA ALA A 123 13.40 11.11 6.93
C ALA A 123 14.72 10.28 6.83
N PRO A 124 15.84 10.76 7.40
CA PRO A 124 17.11 10.06 7.31
C PRO A 124 17.14 8.79 8.16
N GLY A 125 17.91 7.78 7.74
CA GLY A 125 18.16 6.57 8.52
C GLY A 125 16.99 5.58 8.60
N LEU A 126 16.03 5.64 7.67
CA LEU A 126 14.95 4.65 7.57
C LEU A 126 15.51 3.25 7.30
N SER A 127 15.05 2.25 8.07
CA SER A 127 15.47 0.86 7.89
C SER A 127 15.02 0.26 6.55
N ALA A 128 15.66 -0.83 6.13
CA ALA A 128 15.40 -1.46 4.83
C ALA A 128 13.93 -1.85 4.60
N GLY A 129 13.17 -2.19 5.65
CA GLY A 129 11.72 -2.40 5.57
C GLY A 129 10.95 -1.09 5.39
N GLN A 130 11.24 -0.09 6.22
CA GLN A 130 10.55 1.21 6.21
C GLN A 130 10.66 1.93 4.85
N GLN A 131 11.82 1.90 4.18
CA GLN A 131 11.92 2.52 2.85
C GLN A 131 11.10 1.75 1.79
N VAL A 132 10.95 0.42 1.93
CA VAL A 132 10.13 -0.40 1.01
C VAL A 132 8.64 -0.12 1.22
N ASP A 133 8.21 0.04 2.47
CA ASP A 133 6.84 0.43 2.80
C ASP A 133 6.54 1.88 2.37
N LEU A 134 7.52 2.78 2.52
CA LEU A 134 7.48 4.16 2.03
C LEU A 134 7.30 4.24 0.51
N VAL A 135 8.15 3.59 -0.31
CA VAL A 135 7.99 3.65 -1.77
C VAL A 135 6.68 3.01 -2.24
N ARG A 136 6.22 1.94 -1.59
CA ARG A 136 4.91 1.32 -1.89
C ARG A 136 3.76 2.29 -1.60
N ALA A 137 3.83 3.02 -0.48
CA ALA A 137 2.83 4.02 -0.12
C ALA A 137 2.86 5.26 -1.03
N LEU A 138 4.04 5.66 -1.53
CA LEU A 138 4.17 6.74 -2.51
C LEU A 138 3.64 6.34 -3.90
N SER A 139 3.85 5.10 -4.35
CA SER A 139 3.20 4.58 -5.57
C SER A 139 1.68 4.53 -5.46
N ALA A 140 1.15 4.16 -4.28
CA ALA A 140 -0.29 4.22 -4.02
C ALA A 140 -0.81 5.67 -4.05
N ALA A 141 -0.11 6.61 -3.39
CA ALA A 141 -0.44 8.03 -3.43
C ALA A 141 -0.39 8.63 -4.85
N ALA A 142 0.53 8.15 -5.70
CA ALA A 142 0.57 8.50 -7.12
C ALA A 142 -0.68 7.97 -7.86
N ALA A 143 -1.03 6.69 -7.66
CA ALA A 143 -2.19 6.06 -8.30
C ALA A 143 -3.53 6.72 -7.89
N ASP A 144 -3.68 7.13 -6.63
CA ASP A 144 -4.87 7.87 -6.14
C ASP A 144 -4.93 9.33 -6.67
N ALA A 145 -3.80 9.88 -7.12
CA ALA A 145 -3.69 11.21 -7.68
C ALA A 145 -3.85 11.26 -9.21
N ASP A 146 -3.54 10.15 -9.90
CA ASP A 146 -3.54 9.98 -11.37
C ASP A 146 -4.94 10.13 -12.01
N GLY A 147 -5.01 9.90 -13.32
CA GLY A 147 -6.24 9.81 -14.10
C GLY A 147 -6.69 11.12 -14.77
N ASN A 148 -7.76 11.03 -15.55
CA ASN A 148 -8.36 12.16 -16.29
C ASN A 148 -7.34 12.91 -17.20
N GLY A 149 -6.37 12.20 -17.77
CA GLY A 149 -5.32 12.80 -18.61
C GLY A 149 -4.21 13.50 -17.82
N VAL A 150 -4.03 13.19 -16.54
CA VAL A 150 -2.84 13.58 -15.76
C VAL A 150 -2.10 12.31 -15.33
N VAL A 151 -0.83 12.20 -15.71
CA VAL A 151 0.11 11.19 -15.20
C VAL A 151 0.84 11.75 -13.99
N VAL A 152 0.86 11.03 -12.87
CA VAL A 152 1.57 11.42 -11.64
C VAL A 152 2.80 10.54 -11.41
N SER A 153 3.94 11.18 -11.16
CA SER A 153 5.18 10.53 -10.75
C SER A 153 5.89 11.35 -9.66
N ALA A 154 6.91 10.76 -9.03
CA ALA A 154 7.74 11.47 -8.07
C ALA A 154 9.17 10.95 -8.05
N GLU A 155 10.08 11.70 -7.45
CA GLU A 155 11.43 11.25 -7.11
C GLU A 155 11.55 11.25 -5.59
N VAL A 156 11.93 10.13 -4.98
CA VAL A 156 12.12 10.05 -3.53
C VAL A 156 13.61 10.04 -3.18
N HIS A 157 14.01 10.99 -2.34
CA HIS A 157 15.36 11.07 -1.75
C HIS A 157 15.42 10.24 -0.47
N LEU A 158 16.40 9.35 -0.37
CA LEU A 158 16.53 8.30 0.64
C LEU A 158 18.00 8.20 1.10
N ASP A 159 18.41 9.11 2.00
CA ASP A 159 19.80 9.32 2.41
C ASP A 159 20.74 9.58 1.21
N THR A 160 21.41 8.54 0.68
CA THR A 160 22.29 8.62 -0.51
C THR A 160 21.63 8.10 -1.80
N LEU A 161 20.38 7.62 -1.72
CA LEU A 161 19.63 7.08 -2.85
C LEU A 161 18.63 8.11 -3.39
N THR A 162 18.39 8.08 -4.70
CA THR A 162 17.25 8.74 -5.36
C THR A 162 16.50 7.69 -6.18
N VAL A 163 15.19 7.55 -5.97
CA VAL A 163 14.39 6.50 -6.60
C VAL A 163 13.19 7.11 -7.32
N GLY A 164 13.01 6.76 -8.59
CA GLY A 164 11.83 7.12 -9.37
C GLY A 164 10.58 6.36 -8.93
N VAL A 165 9.57 7.08 -8.46
CA VAL A 165 8.26 6.55 -8.07
C VAL A 165 7.25 6.78 -9.20
N THR A 166 6.61 5.69 -9.62
CA THR A 166 5.47 5.70 -10.55
C THR A 166 4.28 4.99 -9.90
N THR A 167 3.15 4.95 -10.62
CA THR A 167 1.95 4.20 -10.21
C THR A 167 2.19 2.69 -10.19
N ASP A 168 3.19 2.17 -10.93
CA ASP A 168 3.66 0.80 -10.79
C ASP A 168 4.53 0.64 -9.52
N ALA A 169 3.90 0.08 -8.49
CA ALA A 169 4.54 -0.18 -7.21
C ALA A 169 5.61 -1.30 -7.25
N GLU A 170 5.56 -2.21 -8.23
CA GLU A 170 6.53 -3.31 -8.35
C GLU A 170 7.78 -2.85 -9.10
N VAL A 171 7.64 -2.09 -10.19
CA VAL A 171 8.79 -1.47 -10.87
C VAL A 171 9.44 -0.41 -9.97
N THR A 172 8.64 0.37 -9.21
CA THR A 172 9.17 1.28 -8.18
C THR A 172 9.92 0.51 -7.07
N ARG A 173 9.42 -0.65 -6.63
CA ARG A 173 10.14 -1.53 -5.67
C ARG A 173 11.46 -2.06 -6.26
N GLN A 174 11.46 -2.44 -7.53
CA GLN A 174 12.65 -2.93 -8.24
C GLN A 174 13.71 -1.83 -8.40
N ARG A 175 13.32 -0.56 -8.67
CA ARG A 175 14.25 0.58 -8.67
C ARG A 175 14.92 0.79 -7.31
N LEU A 176 14.16 0.69 -6.21
CA LEU A 176 14.72 0.76 -4.85
C LEU A 176 15.70 -0.39 -4.57
N GLU A 177 15.38 -1.60 -5.05
CA GLU A 177 16.25 -2.78 -4.91
C GLU A 177 17.57 -2.60 -5.69
N VAL A 178 17.51 -2.21 -6.97
CA VAL A 178 18.69 -1.92 -7.79
C VAL A 178 19.53 -0.78 -7.19
N ALA A 179 18.90 0.33 -6.78
CA ALA A 179 19.59 1.46 -6.17
C ALA A 179 20.40 1.05 -4.93
N ARG A 180 19.84 0.19 -4.07
CA ARG A 180 20.53 -0.37 -2.89
C ARG A 180 21.66 -1.31 -3.26
N THR A 181 21.44 -2.22 -4.21
CA THR A 181 22.46 -3.18 -4.64
C THR A 181 23.67 -2.46 -5.24
N VAL A 182 23.44 -1.42 -6.05
CA VAL A 182 24.51 -0.60 -6.62
C VAL A 182 25.17 0.27 -5.54
N ALA A 183 24.42 0.80 -4.57
CA ALA A 183 24.99 1.57 -3.44
C ALA A 183 25.80 0.71 -2.45
N ALA A 184 25.63 -0.61 -2.46
CA ALA A 184 26.45 -1.55 -1.69
C ALA A 184 27.82 -1.83 -2.35
N ILE A 185 28.05 -1.37 -3.58
CA ILE A 185 29.35 -1.52 -4.27
C ILE A 185 30.36 -0.56 -3.64
N GLY A 186 31.50 -1.10 -3.20
CA GLY A 186 32.56 -0.33 -2.56
C GLY A 186 33.08 0.82 -3.44
N GLY A 187 33.01 2.05 -2.93
CA GLY A 187 33.40 3.26 -3.63
C GLY A 187 32.26 4.05 -4.28
N VAL A 188 31.03 3.51 -4.30
CA VAL A 188 29.81 4.27 -4.60
C VAL A 188 29.43 5.10 -3.38
N VAL A 189 29.06 6.37 -3.59
CA VAL A 189 28.66 7.33 -2.53
C VAL A 189 27.23 7.85 -2.69
N GLY A 190 26.59 7.56 -3.81
CA GLY A 190 25.16 7.79 -4.03
C GLY A 190 24.68 7.12 -5.31
N VAL A 191 23.38 6.85 -5.42
CA VAL A 191 22.78 6.19 -6.60
C VAL A 191 21.42 6.78 -6.91
N ARG A 192 21.19 7.11 -8.17
CA ARG A 192 19.89 7.49 -8.72
C ARG A 192 19.39 6.39 -9.65
N CYS A 193 18.22 5.81 -9.36
CA CYS A 193 17.56 4.83 -10.21
C CYS A 193 16.17 5.34 -10.61
N ASP A 194 16.01 5.71 -11.87
CA ASP A 194 14.82 6.36 -12.42
C ASP A 194 14.53 5.90 -13.86
N TRP A 195 13.61 6.58 -14.53
CA TRP A 195 13.38 6.43 -15.96
C TRP A 195 14.27 7.41 -16.73
N GLY A 196 14.96 6.96 -17.79
CA GLY A 196 16.02 7.74 -18.45
C GLY A 196 15.54 8.99 -19.21
N SER A 197 14.26 9.07 -19.57
CA SER A 197 13.64 10.18 -20.30
C SER A 197 12.96 11.22 -19.40
N GLU A 198 12.52 12.36 -19.94
CA GLU A 198 11.64 13.28 -19.18
C GLU A 198 10.28 12.64 -18.83
N THR A 199 9.84 11.65 -19.62
CA THR A 199 8.58 10.91 -19.42
C THR A 199 8.78 9.69 -18.53
N PRO A 200 7.98 9.52 -17.46
CA PRO A 200 7.88 8.30 -16.67
C PRO A 200 7.57 7.08 -17.55
N LYS A 201 8.37 6.03 -17.38
CA LYS A 201 8.25 4.76 -18.09
C LYS A 201 8.66 3.62 -17.18
N ASP A 202 7.87 2.56 -17.16
CA ASP A 202 8.10 1.37 -16.33
C ASP A 202 8.61 0.16 -17.14
N ALA A 203 8.92 0.35 -18.43
CA ALA A 203 9.58 -0.65 -19.26
C ALA A 203 11.07 -0.80 -18.89
N ALA A 204 11.60 -2.02 -18.86
CA ALA A 204 12.95 -2.32 -18.38
C ALA A 204 14.07 -1.58 -19.15
N ASP A 205 13.92 -1.46 -20.47
CA ASP A 205 14.83 -0.76 -21.38
C ASP A 205 14.76 0.77 -21.27
N ALA A 206 13.78 1.31 -20.54
CA ALA A 206 13.63 2.73 -20.27
C ALA A 206 14.19 3.15 -18.89
N GLN A 207 14.70 2.23 -18.08
CA GLN A 207 15.30 2.56 -16.79
C GLN A 207 16.72 3.10 -16.95
N ARG A 208 17.14 3.93 -16.00
CA ARG A 208 18.49 4.48 -15.88
C ARG A 208 19.00 4.30 -14.45
N VAL A 209 20.29 3.99 -14.33
CA VAL A 209 21.03 4.02 -13.07
C VAL A 209 22.23 4.95 -13.21
N GLU A 210 22.18 6.11 -12.57
CA GLU A 210 23.33 7.01 -12.43
C GLU A 210 23.96 6.80 -11.05
N LEU A 211 25.23 6.37 -11.00
CA LEU A 211 25.97 6.23 -9.74
C LEU A 211 26.98 7.37 -9.53
N VAL A 212 27.10 7.82 -8.28
CA VAL A 212 28.10 8.79 -7.84
C VAL A 212 29.25 8.03 -7.21
N THR A 213 30.49 8.26 -7.65
CA THR A 213 31.66 7.55 -7.12
C THR A 213 32.91 8.42 -7.06
N GLY A 214 33.79 8.11 -6.10
CA GLY A 214 35.18 8.59 -6.08
C GLY A 214 36.16 7.68 -6.84
N GLY A 215 35.68 6.56 -7.40
CA GLY A 215 36.47 5.64 -8.20
C GLY A 215 36.91 6.25 -9.53
N THR A 216 38.12 5.94 -9.97
CA THR A 216 38.70 6.40 -11.25
C THR A 216 39.47 5.26 -11.92
N GLY A 217 39.68 5.35 -13.24
CA GLY A 217 40.45 4.36 -14.01
C GLY A 217 39.89 2.94 -13.86
N GLU A 218 40.77 1.97 -13.57
CA GLU A 218 40.40 0.56 -13.38
C GLU A 218 39.39 0.33 -12.26
N ALA A 219 39.44 1.13 -11.18
CA ALA A 219 38.47 1.05 -10.09
C ALA A 219 37.07 1.49 -10.54
N LEU A 220 36.98 2.52 -11.39
CA LEU A 220 35.71 2.93 -12.00
C LEU A 220 35.17 1.84 -12.93
N ALA A 221 36.04 1.26 -13.77
CA ALA A 221 35.63 0.16 -14.66
C ALA A 221 35.07 -1.04 -13.88
N ALA A 222 35.74 -1.45 -12.80
CA ALA A 222 35.28 -2.54 -11.93
C ALA A 222 33.93 -2.23 -11.23
N ILE A 223 33.71 -0.98 -10.81
CA ILE A 223 32.41 -0.54 -10.24
C ILE A 223 31.32 -0.60 -11.32
N MET A 224 31.59 -0.11 -12.53
CA MET A 224 30.64 -0.14 -13.65
C MET A 224 30.31 -1.58 -14.10
N ASP A 225 31.28 -2.48 -14.18
CA ASP A 225 31.09 -3.90 -14.54
C ASP A 225 30.24 -4.70 -13.53
N VAL A 226 30.14 -4.22 -12.28
CA VAL A 226 29.23 -4.78 -11.28
C VAL A 226 27.88 -4.06 -11.37
N ALA A 227 27.85 -2.73 -11.38
CA ALA A 227 26.61 -1.96 -11.46
C ALA A 227 25.77 -2.29 -12.72
N GLN A 228 26.43 -2.46 -13.87
CA GLN A 228 25.81 -2.92 -15.11
C GLN A 228 25.15 -4.28 -14.92
N ARG A 229 25.88 -5.25 -14.39
CA ARG A 229 25.43 -6.65 -14.22
C ARG A 229 24.21 -6.76 -13.30
N GLU A 230 24.28 -6.13 -12.13
CA GLU A 230 23.19 -6.16 -11.15
C GLU A 230 21.95 -5.40 -11.67
N THR A 231 22.15 -4.29 -12.39
CA THR A 231 21.06 -3.55 -13.04
C THR A 231 20.41 -4.40 -14.14
N GLN A 232 21.19 -4.98 -15.05
CA GLN A 232 20.68 -5.77 -16.19
C GLN A 232 19.99 -7.07 -15.76
N ALA A 233 20.27 -7.59 -14.55
CA ALA A 233 19.57 -8.74 -13.99
C ALA A 233 18.10 -8.43 -13.60
N VAL A 234 17.79 -7.16 -13.30
CA VAL A 234 16.44 -6.69 -12.94
C VAL A 234 15.78 -5.94 -14.11
N PHE A 235 16.54 -5.07 -14.78
CA PHE A 235 16.10 -4.24 -15.90
C PHE A 235 16.98 -4.48 -17.15
N PRO A 236 16.72 -5.55 -17.93
CA PRO A 236 17.39 -5.78 -19.20
C PRO A 236 17.19 -4.60 -20.18
N GLY A 237 18.29 -4.07 -20.71
CA GLY A 237 18.31 -2.93 -21.63
C GLY A 237 18.49 -1.55 -20.98
N ALA A 238 18.46 -1.46 -19.65
CA ALA A 238 18.61 -0.19 -18.93
C ALA A 238 19.95 0.52 -19.17
N ASP A 239 19.96 1.85 -19.10
CA ASP A 239 21.18 2.68 -19.10
C ASP A 239 21.87 2.64 -17.74
N VAL A 240 23.20 2.54 -17.72
CA VAL A 240 24.00 2.68 -16.50
C VAL A 240 25.17 3.63 -16.75
N SER A 241 25.23 4.70 -15.96
CA SER A 241 26.19 5.79 -16.11
C SER A 241 26.76 6.20 -14.76
N SER A 242 27.84 6.97 -14.76
CA SER A 242 28.48 7.46 -13.55
C SER A 242 28.85 8.93 -13.63
N ARG A 243 28.75 9.62 -12.48
CA ARG A 243 29.33 10.94 -12.26
C ARG A 243 30.43 10.85 -11.20
N GLN A 244 31.46 11.68 -11.34
CA GLN A 244 32.45 11.86 -10.29
C GLN A 244 31.83 12.57 -9.09
N SER A 245 32.19 12.15 -7.88
CA SER A 245 32.01 12.97 -6.68
C SER A 245 32.94 14.18 -6.77
N THR A 246 32.36 15.38 -6.71
CA THR A 246 33.06 16.67 -6.57
C THR A 246 33.45 16.93 -5.13
#